data_AF-A0AA90GHM3-F1
#
_entry.id   AF-A0AA90GHM3-F1
#
_cell.length_a   1.000
_cell.length_b   1.000
_cell.length_c   1.000
_cell.angle_alpha   90.00
_cell.angle_beta   90.00
_cell.angle_gamma   90.00
#
_symmetry.space_group_name_H-M   'P 1'
#
loop_
_entity.id
_entity.type
_entity.pdbx_description
1 polymer ?
#
loop_
_entity_poly.entity_id
_entity_poly.type
_entity_poly.pdbx_seq_one_letter_code
_entity_poly.pdbx_strand_id
1 'polypeptide(L)'
;MLFNAPATPLLIRSLMVLALATVSTVNSNLVHATTPTSTVPGTITLYGKTGDISDPENDSNSHCVIEVLPGGTGRTVDYMLSNPDSKCFQLRVESISMEHMPPATQVLLTDDYFCDTTLGDDYQPKLDPSTNKNFWIKLKTGADGSILAKRSISGLSTKGFLYNQAEEKVTKGIQLVDMALSGSPQEMTHTLSCVRVITSSNKDTKFGEILTLGKQEWTSKWREGDEDAAPRKECAKGVMSGRYHLGSEQGDTMHKCAEFNTAVAIERTPWSTMFRECGIPLSGAYVSDKGRYQDCNEADVTDWESFEYRYFTCPVDQVMVGRGHAYQKYDDTDDTGADVGDENGRTDYRCAKLYEGVVSESNRISVLPGKWTDPITEDGTDHHGDEHDGYFNCPANEVLVGRAHRGDERNLTRYQCAKLRLPAH
;
A
#
# COMPACT_ATOMS: atom_id res chain seq x y z
N MET A 1 57.96 -63.46 -10.11
CA MET A 1 59.05 -62.85 -9.31
C MET A 1 59.89 -61.98 -10.22
N LEU A 2 60.14 -60.75 -9.77
CA LEU A 2 61.29 -59.86 -10.06
C LEU A 2 61.47 -59.22 -11.46
N PHE A 3 61.03 -57.95 -11.52
CA PHE A 3 61.68 -56.71 -12.02
C PHE A 3 62.85 -56.75 -13.04
N ASN A 4 62.76 -55.89 -14.07
CA ASN A 4 63.55 -54.64 -14.17
C ASN A 4 63.06 -53.71 -15.30
N ALA A 5 63.14 -52.39 -15.06
CA ALA A 5 62.85 -51.25 -15.95
C ALA A 5 64.15 -50.78 -16.69
N PRO A 6 64.29 -49.60 -17.35
CA PRO A 6 63.34 -48.55 -17.78
C PRO A 6 63.59 -47.97 -19.22
N ALA A 7 62.72 -47.08 -19.73
CA ALA A 7 63.11 -45.98 -20.65
C ALA A 7 62.02 -44.89 -20.74
N THR A 8 62.44 -43.62 -20.68
CA THR A 8 61.66 -42.37 -20.88
C THR A 8 61.95 -41.76 -22.28
N PRO A 9 61.41 -40.59 -22.68
CA PRO A 9 60.02 -40.22 -22.92
C PRO A 9 59.80 -39.66 -24.37
N LEU A 10 58.55 -39.49 -24.82
CA LEU A 10 58.25 -38.69 -26.04
C LEU A 10 56.93 -37.92 -25.89
N LEU A 11 57.00 -36.63 -26.23
CA LEU A 11 55.97 -35.61 -26.08
C LEU A 11 54.69 -35.92 -26.88
N ILE A 12 53.53 -35.74 -26.24
CA ILE A 12 52.22 -35.68 -26.90
C ILE A 12 51.78 -34.22 -27.01
N ARG A 13 51.74 -33.71 -28.25
CA ARG A 13 50.93 -32.55 -28.64
C ARG A 13 49.48 -33.01 -28.81
N SER A 14 48.55 -32.43 -28.06
CA SER A 14 47.12 -32.61 -28.32
C SER A 14 46.52 -31.37 -28.98
N LEU A 15 45.88 -31.62 -30.12
CA LEU A 15 45.06 -30.71 -30.92
C LEU A 15 43.91 -30.11 -30.11
N MET A 16 43.74 -28.78 -30.18
CA MET A 16 42.47 -28.13 -29.89
C MET A 16 41.59 -28.15 -31.14
N VAL A 17 40.39 -28.71 -31.03
CA VAL A 17 39.31 -28.63 -32.01
C VAL A 17 38.60 -27.29 -31.83
N LEU A 18 38.61 -26.46 -32.87
CA LEU A 18 37.94 -25.17 -32.92
C LEU A 18 36.48 -25.36 -33.35
N ALA A 19 35.53 -25.19 -32.43
CA ALA A 19 34.11 -25.16 -32.75
C ALA A 19 33.72 -23.76 -33.23
N LEU A 20 33.27 -23.63 -34.49
CA LEU A 20 32.65 -22.42 -35.00
C LEU A 20 31.22 -22.30 -34.43
N ALA A 21 31.01 -21.33 -33.54
CA ALA A 21 29.68 -20.89 -33.15
C ALA A 21 29.17 -19.87 -34.16
N THR A 22 28.07 -20.19 -34.85
CA THR A 22 27.32 -19.26 -35.68
C THR A 22 26.60 -18.26 -34.77
N VAL A 23 26.98 -16.98 -34.88
CA VAL A 23 26.34 -15.87 -34.18
C VAL A 23 24.99 -15.60 -34.84
N SER A 24 23.91 -16.05 -34.21
CA SER A 24 22.56 -15.61 -34.55
C SER A 24 22.33 -14.23 -33.92
N THR A 25 22.25 -13.20 -34.74
CA THR A 25 21.96 -11.83 -34.29
C THR A 25 20.52 -11.75 -33.81
N VAL A 26 20.32 -11.86 -32.49
CA VAL A 26 19.05 -11.52 -31.86
C VAL A 26 18.89 -10.00 -31.94
N ASN A 27 17.89 -9.54 -32.69
CA ASN A 27 17.47 -8.14 -32.68
C ASN A 27 16.91 -7.80 -31.30
N SER A 28 17.77 -7.35 -30.41
CA SER A 28 17.40 -6.72 -29.15
C SER A 28 16.71 -5.39 -29.46
N ASN A 29 15.37 -5.38 -29.42
CA ASN A 29 14.61 -4.13 -29.33
C ASN A 29 14.91 -3.49 -27.96
N LEU A 30 16.03 -2.77 -27.87
CA LEU A 30 16.31 -1.82 -26.80
C LEU A 30 15.32 -0.67 -26.92
N VAL A 31 14.18 -0.79 -26.24
CA VAL A 31 13.34 0.35 -25.90
C VAL A 31 14.18 1.22 -24.97
N HIS A 32 14.83 2.25 -25.54
CA HIS A 32 15.48 3.28 -24.76
C HIS A 32 14.38 4.04 -24.02
N ALA A 33 14.48 4.07 -22.69
CA ALA A 33 13.69 4.98 -21.86
C ALA A 33 14.12 6.41 -22.24
N THR A 34 13.38 7.04 -23.15
CA THR A 34 13.50 8.46 -23.43
C THR A 34 13.08 9.23 -22.18
N THR A 35 13.80 10.31 -21.89
CA THR A 35 13.40 11.31 -20.89
C THR A 35 11.92 11.67 -21.08
N PRO A 36 11.09 11.65 -20.02
CA PRO A 36 9.66 11.91 -20.15
C PRO A 36 9.46 13.31 -20.73
N THR A 37 8.78 13.40 -21.87
CA THR A 37 8.47 14.66 -22.55
C THR A 37 7.16 15.29 -22.07
N SER A 38 6.32 14.51 -21.38
CA SER A 38 5.05 14.97 -20.83
C SER A 38 5.20 15.55 -19.42
N THR A 39 4.74 16.78 -19.23
CA THR A 39 4.54 17.41 -17.91
C THR A 39 3.20 17.01 -17.27
N VAL A 40 2.35 16.27 -17.99
CA VAL A 40 1.08 15.76 -17.47
C VAL A 40 1.36 14.45 -16.73
N PRO A 41 1.01 14.32 -15.44
CA PRO A 41 1.18 13.07 -14.71
C PRO A 41 0.31 11.97 -15.32
N GLY A 42 0.83 10.75 -15.34
CA GLY A 42 0.03 9.60 -15.74
C GLY A 42 -1.10 9.37 -14.75
N THR A 43 -2.22 8.82 -15.20
CA THR A 43 -3.37 8.53 -14.33
C THR A 43 -3.91 7.14 -14.59
N ILE A 44 -4.35 6.50 -13.52
CA ILE A 44 -5.16 5.28 -13.55
C ILE A 44 -6.52 5.64 -12.95
N THR A 45 -7.58 5.54 -13.74
CA THR A 45 -8.94 5.76 -13.24
C THR A 45 -9.64 4.43 -13.04
N LEU A 46 -10.15 4.21 -11.84
CA LEU A 46 -10.94 3.04 -11.47
C LEU A 46 -12.39 3.44 -11.41
N TYR A 47 -13.28 2.63 -11.98
CA TYR A 47 -14.72 2.87 -12.00
C TYR A 47 -15.45 1.68 -11.40
N GLY A 48 -16.54 1.94 -10.70
CA GLY A 48 -17.37 0.90 -10.13
C GLY A 48 -18.52 1.51 -9.34
N LYS A 49 -19.01 0.75 -8.35
CA LYS A 49 -20.08 1.20 -7.46
C LYS A 49 -19.56 1.43 -6.06
N THR A 50 -20.19 2.33 -5.33
CA THR A 50 -20.11 2.36 -3.87
C THR A 50 -21.26 1.55 -3.27
N GLY A 51 -21.25 1.35 -1.96
CA GLY A 51 -22.34 0.69 -1.26
C GLY A 51 -22.52 -0.82 -1.51
N ASP A 52 -23.74 -1.33 -1.35
CA ASP A 52 -24.05 -2.75 -1.52
C ASP A 52 -24.17 -3.12 -3.00
N ILE A 53 -23.19 -3.84 -3.54
CA ILE A 53 -23.22 -4.30 -4.94
C ILE A 53 -24.28 -5.38 -5.21
N SER A 54 -24.81 -6.02 -4.15
CA SER A 54 -25.85 -7.05 -4.27
C SER A 54 -27.26 -6.46 -4.34
N ASP A 55 -27.41 -5.17 -4.01
CA ASP A 55 -28.68 -4.46 -4.14
C ASP A 55 -28.95 -4.12 -5.62
N PRO A 56 -30.03 -4.67 -6.23
CA PRO A 56 -30.38 -4.39 -7.62
C PRO A 56 -30.77 -2.93 -7.87
N GLU A 57 -31.15 -2.18 -6.84
CA GLU A 57 -31.51 -0.76 -6.93
C GLU A 57 -30.29 0.17 -6.75
N ASN A 58 -29.11 -0.37 -6.39
CA ASN A 58 -27.90 0.42 -6.22
C ASN A 58 -27.37 0.96 -7.57
N ASP A 59 -27.56 2.25 -7.79
CA ASP A 59 -27.12 3.02 -8.96
C ASP A 59 -25.91 3.96 -8.66
N SER A 60 -25.25 3.78 -7.51
CA SER A 60 -24.16 4.62 -6.99
C SER A 60 -22.81 4.45 -7.72
N ASN A 61 -22.85 4.68 -9.04
CA ASN A 61 -21.67 4.66 -9.89
C ASN A 61 -20.71 5.79 -9.49
N SER A 62 -19.45 5.43 -9.28
CA SER A 62 -18.40 6.35 -8.88
C SER A 62 -17.07 5.98 -9.56
N HIS A 63 -16.08 6.83 -9.37
CA HIS A 63 -14.73 6.60 -9.82
C HIS A 63 -13.71 7.24 -8.88
N CYS A 64 -12.49 6.72 -8.91
CA CYS A 64 -11.34 7.34 -8.27
C CYS A 64 -10.16 7.41 -9.24
N VAL A 65 -9.27 8.37 -9.01
CA VAL A 65 -8.09 8.59 -9.84
C VAL A 65 -6.84 8.38 -9.00
N ILE A 66 -5.94 7.53 -9.49
CA ILE A 66 -4.60 7.30 -8.96
C ILE A 66 -3.61 8.05 -9.86
N GLU A 67 -2.86 8.98 -9.27
CA GLU A 67 -1.76 9.67 -9.96
C GLU A 67 -0.52 8.80 -9.99
N VAL A 68 0.04 8.61 -11.18
CA VAL A 68 1.24 7.81 -11.43
C VAL A 68 2.46 8.73 -11.45
N LEU A 69 3.45 8.38 -10.62
CA LEU A 69 4.72 9.10 -10.59
C LEU A 69 5.38 9.15 -11.98
N PRO A 70 6.17 10.20 -12.29
CA PRO A 70 6.88 10.28 -13.56
C PRO A 70 7.77 9.06 -13.84
N GLY A 71 7.92 8.73 -15.12
CA GLY A 71 8.87 7.71 -15.58
C GLY A 71 10.32 8.10 -15.24
N GLY A 72 11.18 7.09 -15.08
CA GLY A 72 12.57 7.32 -14.68
C GLY A 72 12.77 7.48 -13.17
N THR A 73 11.73 7.50 -12.35
CA THR A 73 11.85 7.61 -10.88
C THR A 73 12.23 6.30 -10.19
N GLY A 74 12.02 5.13 -10.83
CA GLY A 74 12.36 3.83 -10.25
C GLY A 74 11.65 3.52 -8.93
N ARG A 75 10.44 4.05 -8.75
CA ARG A 75 9.67 3.96 -7.50
C ARG A 75 8.63 2.86 -7.62
N THR A 76 8.45 2.13 -6.52
CA THR A 76 7.28 1.26 -6.30
C THR A 76 6.34 1.99 -5.35
N VAL A 77 5.07 2.09 -5.73
CA VAL A 77 4.02 2.69 -4.91
C VAL A 77 2.82 1.76 -4.90
N ASP A 78 2.33 1.44 -3.70
CA ASP A 78 1.17 0.59 -3.49
C ASP A 78 -0.02 1.47 -3.08
N TYR A 79 -1.10 1.40 -3.85
CA TYR A 79 -2.36 2.08 -3.58
C TYR A 79 -3.34 1.04 -3.06
N MET A 80 -3.54 1.06 -1.74
CA MET A 80 -4.51 0.20 -1.05
C MET A 80 -5.89 0.87 -1.09
N LEU A 81 -6.84 0.22 -1.73
CA LEU A 81 -8.18 0.77 -1.95
C LEU A 81 -9.02 0.75 -0.67
N SER A 82 -8.71 -0.15 0.26
CA SER A 82 -9.35 -0.27 1.57
C SER A 82 -8.88 0.77 2.60
N ASN A 83 -7.91 1.65 2.26
CA ASN A 83 -7.47 2.74 3.13
C ASN A 83 -8.57 3.81 3.28
N PRO A 84 -9.04 4.14 4.49
CA PRO A 84 -10.07 5.16 4.72
C PRO A 84 -9.77 6.56 4.18
N ASP A 85 -8.49 6.93 4.06
CA ASP A 85 -8.08 8.25 3.53
C ASP A 85 -7.87 8.22 2.00
N SER A 86 -8.01 7.04 1.38
CA SER A 86 -7.93 6.89 -0.07
C SER A 86 -9.16 7.46 -0.77
N LYS A 87 -8.96 8.10 -1.92
CA LYS A 87 -10.06 8.50 -2.82
C LYS A 87 -10.80 7.31 -3.42
N CYS A 88 -10.22 6.11 -3.33
CA CYS A 88 -10.85 4.87 -3.78
C CYS A 88 -11.53 4.10 -2.65
N PHE A 89 -11.58 4.64 -1.44
CA PHE A 89 -12.19 3.96 -0.30
C PHE A 89 -13.65 3.57 -0.60
N GLN A 90 -14.00 2.31 -0.30
CA GLN A 90 -15.31 1.70 -0.56
C GLN A 90 -15.72 1.58 -2.05
N LEU A 91 -14.85 1.93 -3.00
CA LEU A 91 -15.13 1.74 -4.42
C LEU A 91 -14.99 0.25 -4.79
N ARG A 92 -16.09 -0.38 -5.20
CA ARG A 92 -16.13 -1.75 -5.69
C ARG A 92 -15.86 -1.76 -7.19
N VAL A 93 -14.58 -1.88 -7.57
CA VAL A 93 -14.10 -1.62 -8.93
C VAL A 93 -14.59 -2.67 -9.94
N GLU A 94 -15.16 -2.20 -11.05
CA GLU A 94 -15.60 -3.01 -12.19
C GLU A 94 -14.67 -2.85 -13.40
N SER A 95 -14.15 -1.64 -13.59
CA SER A 95 -13.42 -1.26 -14.80
C SER A 95 -12.33 -0.25 -14.53
N ILE A 96 -11.40 -0.16 -15.47
CA ILE A 96 -10.18 0.62 -15.39
C ILE A 96 -9.94 1.35 -16.71
N SER A 97 -9.42 2.57 -16.63
CA SER A 97 -8.78 3.28 -17.74
C SER A 97 -7.44 3.84 -17.30
N MET A 98 -6.57 4.11 -18.26
CA MET A 98 -5.27 4.74 -18.01
C MET A 98 -4.98 5.81 -19.04
N GLU A 99 -4.41 6.92 -18.62
CA GLU A 99 -4.06 8.04 -19.51
C GLU A 99 -2.66 8.55 -19.18
N HIS A 100 -1.98 9.09 -20.19
CA HIS A 100 -0.65 9.70 -20.06
C HIS A 100 0.39 8.82 -19.34
N MET A 101 0.29 7.50 -19.45
CA MET A 101 1.13 6.61 -18.66
C MET A 101 2.61 6.70 -19.07
N PRO A 102 3.55 6.81 -18.12
CA PRO A 102 4.97 6.85 -18.44
C PRO A 102 5.45 5.53 -19.07
N PRO A 103 6.54 5.55 -19.86
CA PRO A 103 7.04 4.35 -20.54
C PRO A 103 7.62 3.33 -19.55
N ALA A 104 7.51 2.05 -19.90
CA ALA A 104 8.02 0.93 -19.12
C ALA A 104 7.53 0.88 -17.65
N THR A 105 6.38 1.50 -17.37
CA THR A 105 5.67 1.41 -16.10
C THR A 105 5.04 0.04 -15.98
N GLN A 106 5.19 -0.62 -14.84
CA GLN A 106 4.48 -1.86 -14.52
C GLN A 106 3.34 -1.53 -13.58
N VAL A 107 2.17 -2.13 -13.82
CA VAL A 107 1.01 -2.00 -12.95
C VAL A 107 0.55 -3.40 -12.56
N LEU A 108 0.48 -3.67 -11.26
CA LEU A 108 -0.09 -4.88 -10.70
C LEU A 108 -1.47 -4.54 -10.12
N LEU A 109 -2.48 -5.28 -10.53
CA LEU A 109 -3.84 -5.26 -9.98
C LEU A 109 -4.05 -6.57 -9.24
N THR A 110 -4.53 -6.55 -8.01
CA THR A 110 -4.76 -7.77 -7.20
C THR A 110 -5.81 -7.53 -6.12
N ASP A 111 -6.52 -8.59 -5.72
CA ASP A 111 -7.46 -8.58 -4.60
C ASP A 111 -6.79 -8.74 -3.23
N ASP A 112 -5.47 -8.95 -3.20
CA ASP A 112 -4.67 -8.94 -1.97
C ASP A 112 -4.35 -7.50 -1.50
N TYR A 113 -4.60 -7.20 -0.23
CA TYR A 113 -4.39 -5.88 0.39
C TYR A 113 -2.92 -5.40 0.37
N PHE A 114 -1.97 -6.33 0.34
CA PHE A 114 -0.53 -6.05 0.38
C PHE A 114 0.13 -6.11 -1.01
N CYS A 115 -0.70 -6.15 -2.05
CA CYS A 115 -0.25 -6.31 -3.42
C CYS A 115 0.61 -7.56 -3.62
N ASP A 116 0.29 -8.67 -2.94
CA ASP A 116 0.89 -9.99 -3.19
C ASP A 116 0.26 -10.67 -4.42
N THR A 117 0.91 -11.72 -4.91
CA THR A 117 0.49 -12.52 -6.08
C THR A 117 0.19 -13.98 -5.71
N THR A 118 0.20 -14.32 -4.42
CA THR A 118 -0.21 -15.62 -3.90
C THR A 118 -1.70 -15.78 -4.09
N LEU A 119 -2.12 -16.91 -4.68
CA LEU A 119 -3.53 -17.21 -4.88
C LEU A 119 -4.09 -18.00 -3.69
N GLY A 120 -5.37 -17.78 -3.40
CA GLY A 120 -6.19 -18.53 -2.46
C GLY A 120 -7.51 -18.97 -3.10
N ASP A 121 -8.42 -19.50 -2.28
CA ASP A 121 -9.69 -20.08 -2.73
C ASP A 121 -10.92 -19.39 -2.10
N ASP A 122 -10.71 -18.33 -1.32
CA ASP A 122 -11.77 -17.58 -0.66
C ASP A 122 -12.31 -16.47 -1.56
N TYR A 123 -13.64 -16.40 -1.71
CA TYR A 123 -14.31 -15.39 -2.53
C TYR A 123 -15.48 -14.73 -1.77
N GLN A 124 -15.28 -13.48 -1.37
CA GLN A 124 -16.27 -12.65 -0.69
C GLN A 124 -16.39 -11.26 -1.34
N PRO A 125 -17.16 -11.12 -2.43
CA PRO A 125 -17.22 -9.90 -3.23
C PRO A 125 -18.01 -8.76 -2.57
N LYS A 126 -18.77 -9.02 -1.51
CA LYS A 126 -19.55 -7.98 -0.83
C LYS A 126 -18.66 -7.09 0.03
N LEU A 127 -17.70 -7.68 0.74
CA LEU A 127 -16.86 -6.99 1.73
C LEU A 127 -15.40 -6.82 1.32
N ASP A 128 -14.91 -7.64 0.38
CA ASP A 128 -13.49 -7.67 0.00
C ASP A 128 -12.49 -7.91 1.14
N PRO A 129 -12.66 -8.95 1.97
CA PRO A 129 -11.68 -9.21 3.02
C PRO A 129 -10.29 -9.49 2.45
N SER A 130 -9.26 -9.33 3.27
CA SER A 130 -7.86 -9.63 2.91
C SER A 130 -7.60 -11.12 2.62
N THR A 131 -8.58 -11.98 2.91
CA THR A 131 -8.58 -13.39 2.52
C THR A 131 -8.90 -13.60 1.04
N ASN A 132 -9.58 -12.65 0.38
CA ASN A 132 -9.73 -12.67 -1.07
C ASN A 132 -8.36 -12.60 -1.73
N LYS A 133 -7.98 -13.67 -2.41
CA LYS A 133 -6.69 -13.80 -3.12
C LYS A 133 -6.90 -14.55 -4.43
N ASN A 134 -7.93 -14.19 -5.15
CA ASN A 134 -8.40 -14.91 -6.31
C ASN A 134 -7.66 -14.48 -7.56
N PHE A 135 -7.09 -13.28 -7.67
CA PHE A 135 -6.45 -12.88 -8.92
C PHE A 135 -5.30 -11.90 -8.77
N TRP A 136 -4.46 -11.91 -9.80
CA TRP A 136 -3.60 -10.78 -10.09
C TRP A 136 -3.40 -10.59 -11.59
N ILE A 137 -3.27 -9.34 -12.01
CA ILE A 137 -3.00 -8.94 -13.39
C ILE A 137 -1.77 -8.05 -13.40
N LYS A 138 -0.80 -8.38 -14.24
CA LYS A 138 0.38 -7.55 -14.50
C LYS A 138 0.24 -6.90 -15.86
N LEU A 139 0.23 -5.58 -15.87
CA LEU A 139 0.26 -4.73 -17.05
C LEU A 139 1.64 -4.07 -17.16
N LYS A 140 2.05 -3.79 -18.40
CA LYS A 140 3.26 -3.03 -18.69
C LYS A 140 2.98 -2.03 -19.80
N THR A 141 3.51 -0.82 -19.64
CA THR A 141 3.44 0.22 -20.65
C THR A 141 4.64 0.19 -21.60
N GLY A 142 4.40 0.52 -22.86
CA GLY A 142 5.40 0.53 -23.93
C GLY A 142 6.00 1.92 -24.13
N ALA A 143 5.22 2.81 -24.74
CA ALA A 143 5.64 4.18 -25.10
C ALA A 143 5.22 5.21 -24.04
N ASP A 144 5.86 6.38 -24.06
CA ASP A 144 5.42 7.53 -23.28
C ASP A 144 4.02 7.98 -23.71
N GLY A 145 3.20 8.37 -22.74
CA GLY A 145 1.80 8.76 -23.00
C GLY A 145 0.88 7.59 -23.37
N SER A 146 1.18 6.37 -22.90
CA SER A 146 0.34 5.20 -23.19
C SER A 146 -1.07 5.34 -22.60
N ILE A 147 -2.08 4.91 -23.35
CA ILE A 147 -3.51 5.01 -23.00
C ILE A 147 -4.15 3.62 -23.00
N LEU A 148 -5.00 3.36 -22.00
CA LEU A 148 -5.95 2.25 -21.95
C LEU A 148 -7.35 2.84 -21.86
N ALA A 149 -8.13 2.72 -22.94
CA ALA A 149 -9.55 3.04 -22.90
C ALA A 149 -10.27 2.18 -21.84
N LYS A 150 -11.34 2.73 -21.26
CA LYS A 150 -12.11 2.08 -20.19
C LYS A 150 -12.46 0.64 -20.56
N ARG A 151 -12.09 -0.30 -19.69
CA ARG A 151 -12.28 -1.74 -19.89
C ARG A 151 -12.61 -2.42 -18.57
N SER A 152 -13.45 -3.45 -18.60
CA SER A 152 -13.72 -4.25 -17.40
C SER A 152 -12.46 -4.96 -16.91
N ILE A 153 -12.29 -5.09 -15.60
CA ILE A 153 -11.17 -5.83 -14.99
C ILE A 153 -11.23 -7.29 -15.43
N SER A 154 -12.41 -7.91 -15.38
CA SER A 154 -12.66 -9.27 -15.86
C SER A 154 -12.40 -9.44 -17.37
N GLY A 155 -12.43 -8.35 -18.14
CA GLY A 155 -12.11 -8.33 -19.56
C GLY A 155 -10.61 -8.26 -19.87
N LEU A 156 -9.74 -8.16 -18.85
CA LEU A 156 -8.29 -8.22 -18.96
C LEU A 156 -7.81 -9.69 -18.86
N SER A 157 -8.25 -10.52 -19.82
CA SER A 157 -8.07 -11.98 -19.77
C SER A 157 -7.11 -12.55 -20.82
N THR A 158 -6.60 -11.71 -21.72
CA THR A 158 -5.75 -12.16 -22.84
C THR A 158 -4.39 -11.48 -22.77
N LYS A 159 -3.33 -12.29 -22.66
CA LYS A 159 -1.94 -11.81 -22.71
C LYS A 159 -1.65 -11.15 -24.06
N GLY A 160 -0.83 -10.10 -24.02
CA GLY A 160 -0.48 -9.30 -25.19
C GLY A 160 -1.00 -7.87 -25.10
N PHE A 161 -0.89 -7.15 -26.21
CA PHE A 161 -1.33 -5.76 -26.27
C PHE A 161 -2.86 -5.68 -26.17
N LEU A 162 -3.33 -4.78 -25.31
CA LEU A 162 -4.76 -4.62 -25.06
C LEU A 162 -5.43 -3.89 -26.22
N TYR A 163 -6.60 -4.36 -26.64
CA TYR A 163 -7.40 -3.73 -27.68
C TYR A 163 -8.16 -2.51 -27.15
N ASN A 164 -8.00 -1.36 -27.82
CA ASN A 164 -8.81 -0.16 -27.61
C ASN A 164 -10.09 -0.29 -28.44
N GLN A 165 -11.22 -0.52 -27.77
CA GLN A 165 -12.52 -0.63 -28.46
C GLN A 165 -13.00 0.70 -29.06
N ALA A 166 -12.64 1.85 -28.47
CA ALA A 166 -13.09 3.15 -28.97
C ALA A 166 -12.42 3.54 -30.30
N GLU A 167 -11.20 3.03 -30.56
CA GLU A 167 -10.41 3.35 -31.76
C GLU A 167 -10.35 2.20 -32.78
N GLU A 168 -11.05 1.10 -32.48
CA GLU A 168 -10.96 -0.18 -33.19
C GLU A 168 -9.53 -0.70 -33.42
N LYS A 169 -8.58 -0.33 -32.55
CA LYS A 169 -7.14 -0.61 -32.72
C LYS A 169 -6.53 -1.22 -31.47
N VAL A 170 -5.57 -2.11 -31.65
CA VAL A 170 -4.70 -2.58 -30.56
C VAL A 170 -3.91 -1.40 -30.02
N THR A 171 -4.01 -1.11 -28.72
CA THR A 171 -3.14 -0.14 -28.08
C THR A 171 -1.70 -0.60 -28.28
N LYS A 172 -0.85 0.21 -28.90
CA LYS A 172 0.60 -0.05 -28.89
C LYS A 172 1.23 0.30 -27.54
N GLY A 173 0.43 0.84 -26.62
CA GLY A 173 0.86 1.44 -25.37
C GLY A 173 0.81 0.51 -24.17
N ILE A 174 -0.17 -0.41 -24.06
CA ILE A 174 -0.36 -1.19 -22.83
C ILE A 174 -0.50 -2.68 -23.14
N GLN A 175 0.31 -3.48 -22.46
CA GLN A 175 0.39 -4.92 -22.60
C GLN A 175 -0.01 -5.61 -21.29
N LEU A 176 -0.89 -6.59 -21.35
CA LEU A 176 -1.03 -7.59 -20.30
C LEU A 176 0.14 -8.57 -20.43
N VAL A 177 1.07 -8.51 -19.48
CA VAL A 177 2.28 -9.33 -19.52
C VAL A 177 2.05 -10.68 -18.86
N ASP A 178 1.29 -10.70 -17.78
CA ASP A 178 1.02 -11.91 -17.04
C ASP A 178 -0.24 -11.76 -16.18
N MET A 179 -0.84 -12.88 -15.81
CA MET A 179 -1.98 -12.93 -14.90
C MET A 179 -2.12 -14.33 -14.32
N ALA A 180 -2.75 -14.43 -13.16
CA ALA A 180 -3.30 -15.67 -12.67
C ALA A 180 -4.64 -15.43 -11.97
N LEU A 181 -5.44 -16.48 -11.92
CA LEU A 181 -6.79 -16.47 -11.40
C LEU A 181 -7.07 -17.83 -10.74
N SER A 182 -7.55 -17.82 -9.51
CA SER A 182 -8.29 -18.89 -8.88
C SER A 182 -9.78 -18.63 -9.15
N GLY A 183 -10.51 -19.63 -9.63
CA GLY A 183 -11.94 -19.46 -9.97
C GLY A 183 -12.23 -18.82 -11.33
N SER A 184 -13.31 -18.03 -11.40
CA SER A 184 -13.88 -17.48 -12.64
C SER A 184 -13.53 -16.00 -12.89
N PRO A 185 -13.40 -15.52 -14.14
CA PRO A 185 -13.07 -14.12 -14.40
C PRO A 185 -14.05 -13.11 -13.81
N GLN A 186 -15.28 -13.53 -13.54
CA GLN A 186 -16.31 -12.72 -12.88
C GLN A 186 -15.91 -12.38 -11.44
N GLU A 187 -15.18 -13.26 -10.76
CA GLU A 187 -14.71 -13.08 -9.38
C GLU A 187 -13.68 -11.95 -9.24
N MET A 188 -13.12 -11.47 -10.36
CA MET A 188 -12.24 -10.28 -10.39
C MET A 188 -13.02 -8.97 -10.32
N THR A 189 -14.34 -9.02 -10.54
CA THR A 189 -15.20 -7.84 -10.53
C THR A 189 -15.54 -7.52 -9.08
N HIS A 190 -15.41 -6.24 -8.72
CA HIS A 190 -15.63 -5.68 -7.40
C HIS A 190 -14.59 -6.03 -6.33
N THR A 191 -13.66 -6.94 -6.56
CA THR A 191 -12.71 -7.46 -5.55
C THR A 191 -11.32 -6.84 -5.62
N LEU A 192 -11.11 -5.81 -6.45
CA LEU A 192 -9.79 -5.17 -6.52
C LEU A 192 -9.48 -4.44 -5.20
N SER A 193 -8.43 -4.87 -4.51
CA SER A 193 -8.00 -4.30 -3.23
C SER A 193 -6.73 -3.47 -3.31
N CYS A 194 -5.83 -3.80 -4.25
CA CYS A 194 -4.53 -3.14 -4.35
C CYS A 194 -4.09 -2.90 -5.79
N VAL A 195 -3.56 -1.70 -6.03
CA VAL A 195 -2.89 -1.32 -7.27
C VAL A 195 -1.44 -0.97 -6.96
N ARG A 196 -0.48 -1.77 -7.43
CA ARG A 196 0.96 -1.46 -7.32
C ARG A 196 1.47 -0.90 -8.63
N VAL A 197 2.07 0.28 -8.56
CA VAL A 197 2.68 0.96 -9.71
C VAL A 197 4.20 0.99 -9.52
N ILE A 198 4.92 0.47 -10.52
CA ILE A 198 6.38 0.48 -10.55
C ILE A 198 6.81 1.31 -11.76
N THR A 199 7.36 2.50 -11.51
CA THR A 199 7.89 3.36 -12.57
C THR A 199 9.26 2.86 -13.02
N SER A 200 9.56 3.07 -14.29
CA SER A 200 10.86 2.69 -14.86
C SER A 200 12.01 3.45 -14.22
N SER A 201 13.20 2.84 -14.22
CA SER A 201 14.48 3.51 -14.00
C SER A 201 15.46 3.08 -15.09
N ASN A 202 16.48 3.90 -15.30
CA ASN A 202 17.58 3.60 -16.20
C ASN A 202 18.92 3.93 -15.53
N LYS A 203 20.02 3.76 -16.26
CA LYS A 203 21.38 4.05 -15.77
C LYS A 203 21.60 5.52 -15.36
N ASP A 204 20.75 6.42 -15.87
CA ASP A 204 20.82 7.86 -15.63
C ASP A 204 19.85 8.29 -14.52
N THR A 205 19.00 7.39 -14.01
CA THR A 205 18.17 7.63 -12.83
C THR A 205 19.08 7.84 -11.63
N LYS A 206 19.07 9.07 -11.09
CA LYS A 206 19.74 9.39 -9.85
C LYS A 206 18.84 9.07 -8.65
N PHE A 207 19.44 8.54 -7.59
CA PHE A 207 18.78 8.34 -6.30
C PHE A 207 19.54 9.13 -5.24
N GLY A 208 18.83 9.91 -4.43
CA GLY A 208 19.45 10.56 -3.28
C GLY A 208 19.77 9.54 -2.18
N GLU A 209 20.52 10.02 -1.18
CA GLU A 209 20.91 9.20 -0.04
C GLU A 209 19.73 8.89 0.88
N ILE A 210 19.84 7.78 1.63
CA ILE A 210 18.87 7.48 2.69
C ILE A 210 19.09 8.47 3.83
N LEU A 211 18.02 9.17 4.20
CA LEU A 211 18.04 10.12 5.30
C LEU A 211 18.17 9.37 6.63
N THR A 212 19.08 9.86 7.48
CA THR A 212 19.27 9.31 8.83
C THR A 212 18.46 10.09 9.85
N LEU A 213 17.91 9.36 10.81
CA LEU A 213 17.20 9.97 11.94
C LEU A 213 18.22 10.44 12.99
N GLY A 214 17.89 11.55 13.62
CA GLY A 214 18.65 12.12 14.71
C GLY A 214 18.10 11.72 16.07
N LYS A 215 18.00 12.71 16.96
CA LYS A 215 17.44 12.55 18.30
C LYS A 215 16.02 11.98 18.21
N GLN A 216 15.75 10.96 19.03
CA GLN A 216 14.41 10.40 19.18
C GLN A 216 13.99 10.45 20.63
N GLU A 217 12.78 10.94 20.88
CA GLU A 217 12.23 11.06 22.24
C GLU A 217 10.78 10.60 22.25
N TRP A 218 10.40 9.95 23.35
CA TRP A 218 9.01 9.71 23.63
C TRP A 218 8.36 10.99 24.15
N THR A 219 7.17 11.28 23.68
CA THR A 219 6.30 12.33 24.24
C THR A 219 5.94 12.02 25.70
N SER A 220 5.37 12.99 26.43
CA SER A 220 4.70 12.67 27.70
C SER A 220 3.58 11.66 27.47
N LYS A 221 3.31 10.80 28.46
CA LYS A 221 2.13 9.94 28.47
C LYS A 221 0.85 10.76 28.41
N TRP A 222 -0.14 10.27 27.69
CA TRP A 222 -1.52 10.75 27.76
C TRP A 222 -2.47 9.57 27.71
N ARG A 223 -3.69 9.76 28.19
CA ARG A 223 -4.75 8.78 28.08
C ARG A 223 -5.55 9.01 26.79
N GLU A 224 -5.76 7.94 26.03
CA GLU A 224 -6.71 7.97 24.92
C GLU A 224 -8.15 8.01 25.48
N GLY A 225 -9.01 8.87 24.91
CA GLY A 225 -10.40 8.98 25.35
C GLY A 225 -10.69 9.70 26.68
N ASP A 226 -9.70 10.24 27.40
CA ASP A 226 -9.95 11.15 28.53
C ASP A 226 -10.29 12.55 28.02
N GLU A 227 -11.43 13.06 28.48
CA GLU A 227 -12.05 14.36 28.20
C GLU A 227 -12.76 14.51 26.83
N ASP A 228 -13.82 15.32 26.82
CA ASP A 228 -14.75 15.71 25.75
C ASP A 228 -14.09 16.27 24.44
N ALA A 229 -12.80 16.06 24.23
CA ALA A 229 -12.03 16.54 23.09
C ALA A 229 -10.88 15.58 22.78
N ALA A 230 -11.19 14.42 22.20
CA ALA A 230 -10.29 13.57 21.41
C ALA A 230 -8.89 14.18 21.18
N PRO A 231 -7.92 13.98 22.09
CA PRO A 231 -6.74 14.81 22.08
C PRO A 231 -5.85 14.34 20.94
N ARG A 232 -6.03 14.95 19.77
CA ARG A 232 -5.11 14.89 18.63
C ARG A 232 -3.71 15.19 19.13
N LYS A 233 -2.88 14.16 19.26
CA LYS A 233 -1.49 14.27 19.67
C LYS A 233 -0.59 14.15 18.47
N GLU A 234 0.42 15.00 18.42
CA GLU A 234 1.38 15.02 17.34
C GLU A 234 2.79 15.24 17.87
N CYS A 235 3.77 14.86 17.07
CA CYS A 235 5.15 15.21 17.31
C CYS A 235 5.35 16.72 17.21
N ALA A 236 5.73 17.34 18.33
CA ALA A 236 6.07 18.76 18.38
C ALA A 236 7.24 19.09 17.44
N LYS A 237 8.21 18.18 17.37
CA LYS A 237 9.33 18.19 16.41
C LYS A 237 9.47 16.84 15.75
N GLY A 238 9.87 16.85 14.48
CA GLY A 238 10.11 15.61 13.75
C GLY A 238 8.83 14.88 13.38
N VAL A 239 8.94 13.56 13.25
CA VAL A 239 7.89 12.67 12.75
C VAL A 239 7.77 11.43 13.64
N MET A 240 6.68 10.68 13.53
CA MET A 240 6.52 9.48 14.35
C MET A 240 7.46 8.36 13.89
N SER A 241 8.18 7.74 14.82
CA SER A 241 9.05 6.57 14.58
C SER A 241 8.69 5.37 15.46
N GLY A 242 7.65 5.50 16.28
CA GLY A 242 7.18 4.47 17.18
C GLY A 242 5.93 4.92 17.93
N ARG A 243 5.27 3.95 18.55
CA ARG A 243 4.10 4.17 19.40
C ARG A 243 4.20 3.26 20.61
N TYR A 244 3.65 3.72 21.72
CA TYR A 244 3.45 2.93 22.91
C TYR A 244 1.99 3.07 23.31
N HIS A 245 1.40 1.97 23.73
CA HIS A 245 0.09 1.91 24.36
C HIS A 245 0.15 0.83 25.44
N LEU A 246 -0.57 0.98 26.55
CA LEU A 246 -0.58 -0.05 27.61
C LEU A 246 -1.94 -0.05 28.31
N GLY A 247 -2.56 -1.22 28.37
CA GLY A 247 -3.94 -1.40 28.86
C GLY A 247 -4.99 -1.29 27.75
N SER A 248 -6.26 -1.20 28.15
CA SER A 248 -7.41 -0.92 27.28
C SER A 248 -7.41 0.54 26.78
N GLU A 249 -8.41 0.98 26.00
CA GLU A 249 -8.48 2.28 25.27
C GLU A 249 -8.28 3.55 26.10
N GLN A 250 -8.29 3.42 27.42
CA GLN A 250 -7.93 4.47 28.39
C GLN A 250 -6.49 4.33 28.92
N GLY A 251 -5.67 3.61 28.17
CA GLY A 251 -4.31 3.25 28.46
C GLY A 251 -3.36 4.41 28.29
N ASP A 252 -2.18 4.27 28.88
CA ASP A 252 -1.11 5.25 28.69
C ASP A 252 -0.60 5.12 27.24
N THR A 253 -0.81 6.16 26.43
CA THR A 253 -0.24 6.25 25.09
C THR A 253 0.95 7.18 25.04
N MET A 254 1.94 6.84 24.22
CA MET A 254 3.04 7.72 23.84
C MET A 254 3.33 7.61 22.33
N HIS A 255 3.89 8.66 21.74
CA HIS A 255 4.51 8.60 20.42
C HIS A 255 6.01 8.78 20.57
N LYS A 256 6.78 8.00 19.81
CA LYS A 256 8.20 8.26 19.64
C LYS A 256 8.36 9.22 18.48
N CYS A 257 8.94 10.37 18.76
CA CYS A 257 9.16 11.42 17.78
C CYS A 257 10.64 11.48 17.41
N ALA A 258 10.93 11.38 16.12
CA ALA A 258 12.27 11.41 15.56
C ALA A 258 12.52 12.71 14.81
N GLU A 259 13.55 13.43 15.25
CA GLU A 259 14.13 14.55 14.51
C GLU A 259 15.10 14.03 13.43
N PHE A 260 15.58 14.94 12.57
CA PHE A 260 16.50 14.62 11.48
C PHE A 260 17.87 15.23 11.73
N ASN A 261 18.93 14.52 11.34
CA ASN A 261 20.31 15.06 11.43
C ASN A 261 20.59 16.15 10.39
N THR A 262 19.75 16.21 9.34
CA THR A 262 19.77 17.22 8.29
C THR A 262 18.57 18.14 8.48
N ALA A 263 18.68 19.39 8.04
CA ALA A 263 17.55 20.31 8.03
C ALA A 263 16.43 19.76 7.13
N VAL A 264 15.25 19.54 7.72
CA VAL A 264 14.06 19.08 7.02
C VAL A 264 12.89 19.99 7.37
N ALA A 265 12.25 20.56 6.36
CA ALA A 265 10.97 21.24 6.52
C ALA A 265 9.83 20.21 6.50
N ILE A 266 8.92 20.33 7.47
CA ILE A 266 7.79 19.43 7.67
C ILE A 266 6.51 20.21 7.38
N GLU A 267 5.84 19.90 6.27
CA GLU A 267 4.54 20.47 5.91
C GLU A 267 3.44 19.50 6.32
N ARG A 268 2.75 19.80 7.43
CA ARG A 268 1.65 18.96 7.94
C ARG A 268 0.42 19.11 7.05
N THR A 269 -0.20 17.99 6.70
CA THR A 269 -1.47 17.98 5.97
C THR A 269 -2.66 18.09 6.95
N PRO A 270 -3.88 18.33 6.44
CA PRO A 270 -5.08 18.17 7.23
C PRO A 270 -5.16 16.77 7.85
N TRP A 271 -5.84 16.66 8.99
CA TRP A 271 -6.17 15.35 9.56
C TRP A 271 -7.01 14.54 8.58
N SER A 272 -6.80 13.23 8.55
CA SER A 272 -7.64 12.31 7.79
C SER A 272 -9.10 12.41 8.27
N THR A 273 -10.02 11.87 7.47
CA THR A 273 -11.34 11.57 7.99
C THR A 273 -11.22 10.67 9.21
N MET A 274 -12.03 10.91 10.24
CA MET A 274 -12.16 9.98 11.36
C MET A 274 -12.87 8.71 10.90
N PHE A 275 -12.37 7.56 11.31
CA PHE A 275 -12.96 6.25 11.03
C PHE A 275 -12.83 5.33 12.24
N ARG A 276 -13.69 4.32 12.34
CA ARG A 276 -13.59 3.32 13.41
C ARG A 276 -12.47 2.33 13.12
N GLU A 277 -11.54 2.19 14.05
CA GLU A 277 -10.30 1.42 13.85
C GLU A 277 -10.39 -0.05 14.24
N CYS A 278 -11.41 -0.43 14.99
CA CYS A 278 -11.78 -1.79 15.41
C CYS A 278 -12.00 -2.82 14.28
N GLY A 279 -11.83 -2.43 13.02
CA GLY A 279 -11.95 -3.33 11.87
C GLY A 279 -13.28 -3.27 11.12
N ILE A 280 -13.50 -4.26 10.26
CA ILE A 280 -14.72 -4.47 9.46
C ILE A 280 -15.28 -5.86 9.81
N PRO A 281 -16.53 -6.00 10.28
CA PRO A 281 -17.13 -7.31 10.49
C PRO A 281 -17.29 -8.05 9.15
N LEU A 282 -16.81 -9.29 9.06
CA LEU A 282 -16.95 -10.14 7.86
C LEU A 282 -18.40 -10.60 7.63
N SER A 283 -19.26 -10.47 8.63
CA SER A 283 -20.70 -10.68 8.52
C SER A 283 -21.47 -9.42 8.09
N GLY A 284 -20.79 -8.26 8.02
CA GLY A 284 -21.41 -6.94 8.01
C GLY A 284 -22.46 -6.74 6.92
N ALA A 285 -23.68 -6.43 7.33
CA ALA A 285 -24.72 -5.96 6.42
C ALA A 285 -24.41 -4.54 5.94
N TYR A 286 -24.86 -4.18 4.74
CA TYR A 286 -24.83 -2.79 4.31
C TYR A 286 -25.99 -2.05 4.96
N VAL A 287 -25.71 -0.91 5.60
CA VAL A 287 -26.72 -0.06 6.22
C VAL A 287 -27.01 1.09 5.26
N SER A 288 -28.07 0.94 4.45
CA SER A 288 -28.46 1.90 3.41
C SER A 288 -28.59 3.32 3.94
N ASP A 289 -29.25 3.49 5.09
CA ASP A 289 -29.53 4.79 5.69
C ASP A 289 -28.26 5.53 6.13
N LYS A 290 -27.18 4.79 6.42
CA LYS A 290 -25.87 5.31 6.82
C LYS A 290 -24.88 5.39 5.65
N GLY A 291 -25.25 4.83 4.49
CA GLY A 291 -24.40 4.77 3.30
C GLY A 291 -23.13 3.93 3.46
N ARG A 292 -23.05 3.05 4.46
CA ARG A 292 -21.83 2.29 4.81
C ARG A 292 -22.16 0.87 5.28
N TYR A 293 -21.17 -0.01 5.24
CA TYR A 293 -21.26 -1.31 5.89
C TYR A 293 -21.28 -1.16 7.41
N GLN A 294 -21.93 -2.11 8.08
CA GLN A 294 -21.92 -2.20 9.53
C GLN A 294 -20.49 -2.14 10.05
N ASP A 295 -20.29 -1.36 11.10
CA ASP A 295 -19.03 -1.32 11.81
C ASP A 295 -19.05 -2.29 13.01
N CYS A 296 -17.94 -2.33 13.74
CA CYS A 296 -17.77 -3.20 14.89
C CYS A 296 -18.71 -2.94 16.06
N ASN A 297 -19.24 -1.72 16.21
CA ASN A 297 -20.14 -1.38 17.32
C ASN A 297 -21.57 -1.81 17.02
N GLU A 298 -21.88 -1.95 15.73
CA GLU A 298 -23.17 -2.40 15.22
C GLU A 298 -23.24 -3.91 15.07
N ALA A 299 -22.08 -4.57 15.04
CA ALA A 299 -21.97 -6.01 14.95
C ALA A 299 -22.17 -6.64 16.33
N ASP A 300 -23.26 -7.40 16.52
CA ASP A 300 -23.49 -8.23 17.71
C ASP A 300 -22.58 -9.48 17.68
N VAL A 301 -21.26 -9.26 17.66
CA VAL A 301 -20.25 -10.30 17.46
C VAL A 301 -19.12 -10.12 18.46
N THR A 302 -18.93 -11.12 19.33
CA THR A 302 -17.87 -11.16 20.35
C THR A 302 -16.59 -11.87 19.87
N ASP A 303 -16.59 -12.35 18.63
CA ASP A 303 -15.45 -13.05 18.02
C ASP A 303 -14.67 -12.10 17.11
N TRP A 304 -13.60 -11.51 17.64
CA TRP A 304 -12.73 -10.58 16.91
C TRP A 304 -11.96 -11.24 15.74
N GLU A 305 -11.91 -12.58 15.65
CA GLU A 305 -11.34 -13.25 14.47
C GLU A 305 -12.23 -13.09 13.23
N SER A 306 -13.52 -12.82 13.43
CA SER A 306 -14.51 -12.55 12.38
C SER A 306 -14.46 -11.12 11.84
N PHE A 307 -13.43 -10.35 12.19
CA PHE A 307 -13.20 -9.00 11.70
C PHE A 307 -11.99 -8.94 10.76
N GLU A 308 -12.02 -8.00 9.83
CA GLU A 308 -10.87 -7.59 9.02
C GLU A 308 -10.19 -6.37 9.65
N TYR A 309 -8.88 -6.25 9.47
CA TYR A 309 -8.14 -5.08 9.90
C TYR A 309 -8.57 -3.83 9.15
N ARG A 310 -8.61 -2.71 9.87
CA ARG A 310 -8.71 -1.38 9.28
C ARG A 310 -7.31 -0.85 8.99
N TYR A 311 -6.84 -1.03 7.76
CA TYR A 311 -5.53 -0.52 7.36
C TYR A 311 -5.57 0.96 6.98
N PHE A 312 -4.72 1.77 7.60
CA PHE A 312 -4.48 3.16 7.21
C PHE A 312 -3.02 3.35 6.81
N THR A 313 -2.80 4.06 5.70
CA THR A 313 -1.49 4.58 5.30
C THR A 313 -1.57 6.06 4.99
N CYS A 314 -0.51 6.80 5.30
CA CYS A 314 -0.37 8.16 4.79
C CYS A 314 -0.30 8.15 3.24
N PRO A 315 -0.77 9.22 2.58
CA PRO A 315 -0.64 9.35 1.13
C PRO A 315 0.81 9.24 0.65
N VAL A 316 0.98 9.01 -0.65
CA VAL A 316 2.30 8.87 -1.29
C VAL A 316 3.23 10.03 -0.92
N ASP A 317 4.46 9.68 -0.53
CA ASP A 317 5.49 10.64 -0.08
C ASP A 317 5.06 11.51 1.11
N GLN A 318 4.30 10.91 2.02
CA GLN A 318 3.98 11.47 3.33
C GLN A 318 4.24 10.47 4.46
N VAL A 319 4.41 11.00 5.66
CA VAL A 319 4.70 10.22 6.88
C VAL A 319 3.76 10.60 8.01
N MET A 320 3.58 9.71 8.98
CA MET A 320 2.77 9.98 10.16
C MET A 320 3.46 10.99 11.09
N VAL A 321 2.71 11.98 11.55
CA VAL A 321 3.17 12.98 12.52
C VAL A 321 2.26 13.09 13.73
N GLY A 322 1.05 12.54 13.67
CA GLY A 322 0.13 12.50 14.81
C GLY A 322 -1.03 11.54 14.61
N ARG A 323 -1.73 11.28 15.71
CA ARG A 323 -2.97 10.48 15.79
C ARG A 323 -3.93 11.16 16.76
N GLY A 324 -5.22 11.14 16.43
CA GLY A 324 -6.30 11.46 17.35
C GLY A 324 -7.19 10.24 17.51
N HIS A 325 -7.75 10.08 18.70
CA HIS A 325 -8.67 9.00 19.03
C HIS A 325 -9.78 9.55 19.93
N ALA A 326 -11.02 9.27 19.57
CA ALA A 326 -12.22 9.93 20.06
C ALA A 326 -13.37 8.94 20.30
N TYR A 327 -14.09 9.07 21.41
CA TYR A 327 -15.37 8.37 21.60
C TYR A 327 -16.52 9.03 20.81
N GLN A 328 -16.63 10.37 20.88
CA GLN A 328 -17.70 11.12 20.22
C GLN A 328 -17.17 12.24 19.32
N LYS A 329 -17.76 12.37 18.13
CA LYS A 329 -17.70 13.62 17.37
C LYS A 329 -18.89 14.47 17.80
N TYR A 330 -18.64 15.70 18.25
CA TYR A 330 -19.69 16.71 18.43
C TYR A 330 -20.45 16.86 17.10
N ASP A 331 -21.72 16.43 17.06
CA ASP A 331 -22.69 16.48 15.94
C ASP A 331 -23.09 15.16 15.26
N ASP A 332 -22.51 14.02 15.61
CA ASP A 332 -22.91 12.75 14.97
C ASP A 332 -24.16 12.16 15.63
N THR A 333 -25.30 12.21 14.95
CA THR A 333 -26.57 11.63 15.40
C THR A 333 -26.64 10.12 15.22
N ASP A 334 -25.58 9.51 14.65
CA ASP A 334 -25.48 8.07 14.39
C ASP A 334 -24.87 7.27 15.56
N ASP A 335 -24.40 7.98 16.59
CA ASP A 335 -24.00 7.39 17.85
C ASP A 335 -25.25 7.02 18.66
N THR A 336 -25.51 5.73 18.80
CA THR A 336 -26.63 5.20 19.60
C THR A 336 -26.45 5.46 21.10
N GLY A 337 -25.35 6.10 21.52
CA GLY A 337 -24.99 6.29 22.91
C GLY A 337 -24.51 5.01 23.58
N ALA A 338 -24.33 3.93 22.80
CA ALA A 338 -23.69 2.70 23.24
C ALA A 338 -22.16 2.77 23.13
N ASP A 339 -21.61 3.74 22.39
CA ASP A 339 -20.16 3.97 22.19
C ASP A 339 -19.45 4.56 23.45
N VAL A 340 -20.07 4.47 24.63
CA VAL A 340 -19.57 5.06 25.89
C VAL A 340 -18.84 4.00 26.70
N GLY A 341 -17.52 3.92 26.54
CA GLY A 341 -16.63 3.18 27.44
C GLY A 341 -16.11 1.83 26.94
N ASP A 342 -16.31 1.48 25.67
CA ASP A 342 -15.67 0.34 25.02
C ASP A 342 -15.06 0.72 23.64
N GLU A 343 -13.72 0.70 23.58
CA GLU A 343 -12.86 -0.22 22.82
C GLU A 343 -12.95 -0.15 21.27
N ASN A 344 -13.73 0.78 20.73
CA ASN A 344 -13.93 0.95 19.29
C ASN A 344 -14.01 2.42 18.82
N GLY A 345 -13.26 3.31 19.46
CA GLY A 345 -13.28 4.74 19.19
C GLY A 345 -12.94 5.11 17.73
N ARG A 346 -13.29 6.33 17.34
CA ARG A 346 -12.93 6.89 16.03
C ARG A 346 -11.52 7.46 16.07
N THR A 347 -10.73 7.05 15.09
CA THR A 347 -9.34 7.50 14.93
C THR A 347 -9.19 8.35 13.69
N ASP A 348 -8.38 9.40 13.80
CA ASP A 348 -7.79 10.10 12.66
C ASP A 348 -6.27 10.16 12.78
N TYR A 349 -5.62 10.34 11.63
CA TYR A 349 -4.18 10.46 11.55
C TYR A 349 -3.82 11.79 10.91
N ARG A 350 -2.68 12.34 11.33
CA ARG A 350 -2.07 13.48 10.66
C ARG A 350 -0.83 13.02 9.93
N CYS A 351 -0.76 13.37 8.66
CA CYS A 351 0.40 13.10 7.83
C CYS A 351 1.18 14.40 7.56
N ALA A 352 2.38 14.27 7.01
CA ALA A 352 3.17 15.41 6.57
C ALA A 352 4.00 15.08 5.34
N LYS A 353 4.16 16.07 4.47
CA LYS A 353 5.18 16.08 3.43
C LYS A 353 6.50 16.56 4.01
N LEU A 354 7.60 15.99 3.55
CA LEU A 354 8.94 16.32 4.01
C LEU A 354 9.76 16.91 2.87
N TYR A 355 10.55 17.94 3.17
CA TYR A 355 11.39 18.64 2.21
C TYR A 355 12.79 18.87 2.76
N GLU A 356 13.82 18.64 1.95
CA GLU A 356 15.20 18.97 2.33
C GLU A 356 15.36 20.49 2.45
N GLY A 357 15.72 20.96 3.65
CA GLY A 357 15.91 22.36 3.97
C GLY A 357 14.61 23.17 3.98
N VAL A 358 14.13 23.55 2.79
CA VAL A 358 12.98 24.45 2.57
C VAL A 358 11.88 23.78 1.76
N VAL A 359 10.64 24.21 1.96
CA VAL A 359 9.47 23.70 1.22
C VAL A 359 9.57 24.08 -0.25
N SER A 360 9.85 23.08 -1.10
CA SER A 360 9.91 23.18 -2.56
C SER A 360 9.79 21.78 -3.15
N GLU A 361 8.99 21.56 -4.19
CA GLU A 361 8.83 20.22 -4.80
C GLU A 361 10.15 19.63 -5.32
N SER A 362 11.11 20.46 -5.72
CA SER A 362 12.48 20.00 -6.07
C SER A 362 13.22 19.36 -4.88
N ASN A 363 12.84 19.73 -3.66
CA ASN A 363 13.44 19.27 -2.42
C ASN A 363 12.62 18.15 -1.77
N ARG A 364 11.58 17.66 -2.43
CA ARG A 364 10.65 16.69 -1.85
C ARG A 364 11.37 15.40 -1.50
N ILE A 365 11.25 14.99 -0.24
CA ILE A 365 11.80 13.74 0.27
C ILE A 365 10.86 12.61 -0.11
N SER A 366 11.43 11.56 -0.69
CA SER A 366 10.73 10.35 -1.07
C SER A 366 10.54 9.43 0.13
N VAL A 367 9.36 8.83 0.25
CA VAL A 367 9.01 7.83 1.27
C VAL A 367 9.03 6.44 0.63
N LEU A 368 9.72 5.50 1.25
CA LEU A 368 9.89 4.13 0.76
C LEU A 368 9.29 3.17 1.77
N PRO A 369 7.97 2.90 1.69
CA PRO A 369 7.32 1.97 2.59
C PRO A 369 7.96 0.59 2.54
N GLY A 370 8.21 0.03 3.72
CA GLY A 370 8.60 -1.36 3.91
C GLY A 370 7.38 -2.27 3.93
N LYS A 371 7.62 -3.52 4.32
CA LYS A 371 6.53 -4.47 4.58
C LYS A 371 5.78 -4.05 5.84
N TRP A 372 4.49 -4.37 5.88
CA TRP A 372 3.75 -4.39 7.13
C TRP A 372 4.39 -5.40 8.09
N THR A 373 4.38 -5.09 9.38
CA THR A 373 4.81 -6.03 10.40
C THR A 373 3.86 -7.21 10.46
N ASP A 374 4.36 -8.31 11.02
CA ASP A 374 3.48 -9.32 11.58
C ASP A 374 2.60 -8.67 12.66
N PRO A 375 1.41 -9.23 12.93
CA PRO A 375 0.53 -8.68 13.93
C PRO A 375 1.15 -8.76 15.33
N ILE A 376 1.01 -7.68 16.11
CA ILE A 376 1.49 -7.57 17.49
C ILE A 376 0.35 -7.11 18.41
N THR A 377 0.28 -7.62 19.64
CA THR A 377 -0.61 -7.09 20.67
C THR A 377 -0.07 -5.74 21.17
N GLU A 378 -0.95 -4.74 21.31
CA GLU A 378 -0.54 -3.38 21.71
C GLU A 378 -0.66 -3.14 23.22
N ASP A 379 -1.59 -3.80 23.92
CA ASP A 379 -1.88 -3.57 25.34
C ASP A 379 -0.84 -4.14 26.32
N GLY A 380 0.09 -4.93 25.80
CA GLY A 380 1.15 -5.59 26.54
C GLY A 380 0.70 -6.65 27.54
N THR A 381 -0.52 -7.17 27.41
CA THR A 381 -0.98 -8.31 28.20
C THR A 381 -1.21 -9.54 27.32
N ASP A 382 -0.81 -10.69 27.85
CA ASP A 382 -0.70 -11.95 27.13
C ASP A 382 -1.99 -12.75 27.20
N HIS A 383 -2.73 -12.82 26.09
CA HIS A 383 -3.61 -13.98 25.84
C HIS A 383 -3.11 -14.87 24.70
N HIS A 384 -2.01 -14.50 24.04
CA HIS A 384 -1.36 -15.28 22.96
C HIS A 384 0.07 -15.73 23.26
N GLY A 385 0.60 -15.49 24.47
CA GLY A 385 1.82 -16.13 24.96
C GLY A 385 3.14 -15.38 24.73
N ASP A 386 3.12 -14.13 24.27
CA ASP A 386 4.30 -13.27 24.19
C ASP A 386 4.08 -11.99 25.05
N GLU A 387 4.89 -11.83 26.10
CA GLU A 387 4.97 -10.59 26.89
C GLU A 387 5.65 -9.50 26.05
N HIS A 388 4.94 -8.43 25.71
CA HIS A 388 5.53 -7.24 25.11
C HIS A 388 5.12 -6.00 25.89
N ASP A 389 6.04 -5.09 26.17
CA ASP A 389 5.80 -3.94 27.05
C ASP A 389 4.92 -2.83 26.40
N GLY A 390 4.13 -3.14 25.37
CA GLY A 390 3.28 -2.17 24.65
C GLY A 390 4.02 -1.22 23.70
N TYR A 391 5.35 -1.37 23.55
CA TYR A 391 6.18 -0.51 22.71
C TYR A 391 6.36 -1.08 21.30
N PHE A 392 6.06 -0.26 20.31
CA PHE A 392 6.48 -0.45 18.93
C PHE A 392 7.51 0.61 18.52
N ASN A 393 8.61 0.16 17.89
CA ASN A 393 9.60 1.02 17.28
C ASN A 393 9.82 0.59 15.84
N CYS A 394 9.83 1.56 14.92
CA CYS A 394 10.34 1.31 13.59
C CYS A 394 11.81 0.90 13.62
N PRO A 395 12.27 0.10 12.65
CA PRO A 395 13.68 -0.20 12.47
C PRO A 395 14.55 1.06 12.40
N ALA A 396 15.87 0.88 12.58
CA ALA A 396 16.81 1.99 12.55
C ALA A 396 16.70 2.79 11.24
N ASN A 397 16.59 4.12 11.37
CA ASN A 397 16.39 5.08 10.28
C ASN A 397 15.09 4.92 9.49
N GLU A 398 14.03 4.42 10.13
CA GLU A 398 12.70 4.32 9.56
C GLU A 398 11.65 5.06 10.40
N VAL A 399 10.58 5.49 9.74
CA VAL A 399 9.49 6.29 10.33
C VAL A 399 8.15 5.63 10.05
N LEU A 400 7.16 5.90 10.89
CA LEU A 400 5.81 5.37 10.74
C LEU A 400 5.10 6.00 9.54
N VAL A 401 4.48 5.15 8.72
CA VAL A 401 3.68 5.55 7.56
C VAL A 401 2.32 4.86 7.51
N GLY A 402 2.12 3.78 8.27
CA GLY A 402 0.88 3.04 8.32
C GLY A 402 0.65 2.37 9.67
N ARG A 403 -0.63 2.21 10.02
CA ARG A 403 -1.12 1.41 11.16
C ARG A 403 -2.39 0.70 10.73
N ALA A 404 -2.56 -0.53 11.18
CA ALA A 404 -3.79 -1.29 10.99
C ALA A 404 -4.19 -1.96 12.28
N HIS A 405 -5.46 -1.89 12.61
CA HIS A 405 -5.99 -2.43 13.86
C HIS A 405 -7.26 -3.23 13.61
N ARG A 406 -7.57 -4.16 14.50
CA ARG A 406 -8.77 -5.01 14.45
C ARG A 406 -9.16 -5.32 15.89
N GLY A 407 -10.43 -5.20 16.22
CA GLY A 407 -10.96 -5.39 17.57
C GLY A 407 -10.53 -4.29 18.54
N ASP A 408 -10.48 -4.65 19.82
CA ASP A 408 -9.96 -3.84 20.93
C ASP A 408 -8.42 -3.87 21.02
N GLU A 409 -7.78 -3.13 21.94
CA GLU A 409 -6.30 -3.15 22.05
C GLU A 409 -5.69 -4.45 22.57
N ARG A 410 -6.51 -5.42 23.02
CA ARG A 410 -6.04 -6.78 23.30
C ARG A 410 -5.88 -7.59 22.01
N ASN A 411 -6.34 -7.05 20.90
CA ASN A 411 -6.17 -7.64 19.59
C ASN A 411 -4.97 -7.05 18.85
N LEU A 412 -4.78 -7.61 17.66
CA LEU A 412 -3.55 -7.48 16.91
C LEU A 412 -3.52 -6.17 16.11
N THR A 413 -2.39 -5.49 16.19
CA THR A 413 -2.06 -4.31 15.39
C THR A 413 -0.92 -4.62 14.45
N ARG A 414 -0.94 -4.01 13.28
CA ARG A 414 0.19 -3.99 12.35
C ARG A 414 0.66 -2.57 12.14
N TYR A 415 1.96 -2.43 11.92
CA TYR A 415 2.58 -1.17 11.59
C TYR A 415 3.27 -1.26 10.23
N GLN A 416 3.36 -0.13 9.55
CA GLN A 416 4.20 0.02 8.37
C GLN A 416 5.21 1.14 8.62
N CYS A 417 6.47 0.79 8.49
CA CYS A 417 7.59 1.72 8.57
C CYS A 417 8.15 2.00 7.17
N ALA A 418 8.80 3.14 7.00
CA ALA A 418 9.40 3.55 5.73
C ALA A 418 10.79 4.14 5.93
N LYS A 419 11.67 3.87 4.95
CA LYS A 419 12.90 4.65 4.78
C LYS A 419 12.59 5.95 4.06
N LEU A 420 13.35 6.98 4.41
CA LEU A 420 13.26 8.28 3.76
C LEU A 420 14.46 8.48 2.85
N ARG A 421 14.24 9.05 1.66
CA ARG A 421 15.29 9.28 0.67
C ARG A 421 15.29 10.74 0.25
N LEU A 422 16.45 11.36 0.35
CA LEU A 422 16.66 12.74 -0.09
C LEU A 422 16.42 12.88 -1.61
N PRO A 423 16.07 14.09 -2.09
CA PRO A 423 16.05 14.38 -3.52
C PRO A 423 17.43 14.11 -4.14
N ALA A 424 17.44 13.70 -5.41
CA ALA A 424 18.66 13.40 -6.13
C ALA A 424 19.15 14.64 -6.91
N HIS A 425 20.14 15.35 -6.38
CA HIS A 425 20.74 16.53 -7.02
C HIS A 425 21.69 16.16 -8.17
#